data_AF-A0A1W9QQX4-F1
#
_entry.id   AF-A0A1W9QQX4-F1
#
_cell.length_a   1.000
_cell.length_b   1.000
_cell.length_c   1.000
_cell.angle_alpha   90.00
_cell.angle_beta   90.00
_cell.angle_gamma   90.00
#
_symmetry.space_group_name_H-M   'P 1'
#
loop_
_entity.id
_entity.type
_entity.pdbx_description
1 polymer ?
#
loop_
_entity_poly.entity_id
_entity_poly.type
_entity_poly.pdbx_seq_one_letter_code
_entity_poly.pdbx_strand_id
1 'polypeptide(L)'
;MERNFDARGYERITDTTLPEPDVMVVVTAIKIKNYQVYGGYPWYPYWGWGWGWYKSTNYYGYPGYGWGYPYYPSYVTSYETGTVVWDMFDPDNVDEEEEIIYVEWTGAINGVLGSSVSSTEDRITTGINQAFVQSPYIQSE
;
A
#
# COMPACT_ATOMS: atom_id res chain seq x y z
N MET A 1 7.75 13.77 14.24
CA MET A 1 8.09 14.73 13.17
C MET A 1 8.62 16.01 13.78
N GLU A 2 7.82 16.71 14.59
CA GLU A 2 8.21 17.89 15.39
C GLU A 2 9.62 17.77 16.00
N ARG A 3 9.89 16.77 16.85
CA ARG A 3 11.23 16.56 17.43
C ARG A 3 12.40 16.51 16.44
N ASN A 4 12.19 16.02 15.22
CA ASN A 4 13.26 16.01 14.21
C ASN A 4 13.43 17.41 13.59
N PHE A 5 12.36 18.16 13.38
CA PHE A 5 12.42 19.55 12.97
C PHE A 5 13.07 20.43 14.04
N ASP A 6 12.70 20.25 15.32
CA ASP A 6 13.33 20.96 16.44
C ASP A 6 14.85 20.70 16.48
N ALA A 7 15.26 19.44 16.29
CA ALA A 7 16.66 19.05 16.25
C ALA A 7 17.42 19.60 15.02
N ARG A 8 16.69 20.16 14.04
CA ARG A 8 17.20 20.80 12.83
C ARG A 8 17.06 22.32 12.86
N GLY A 9 16.66 22.88 14.02
CA GLY A 9 16.60 24.32 14.27
C GLY A 9 15.27 24.99 13.91
N TYR A 10 14.28 24.22 13.46
CA TYR A 10 12.94 24.75 13.22
C TYR A 10 12.16 24.87 14.54
N GLU A 11 11.30 25.86 14.64
CA GLU A 11 10.38 26.03 15.76
C GLU A 11 8.94 25.93 15.26
N ARG A 12 8.12 25.15 15.96
CA ARG A 12 6.71 25.04 15.63
C ARG A 12 5.93 26.26 16.10
N ILE A 13 5.35 26.99 15.16
CA ILE A 13 4.41 28.07 15.47
C ILE A 13 3.07 27.46 15.92
N THR A 14 2.66 27.77 17.16
CA THR A 14 1.37 27.34 17.72
C THR A 14 0.33 28.46 17.83
N ASP A 15 0.79 29.71 17.73
CA ASP A 15 -0.05 30.89 17.86
C ASP A 15 -0.37 31.45 16.47
N THR A 16 -1.65 31.46 16.10
CA THR A 16 -2.12 31.93 14.79
C THR A 16 -2.13 33.45 14.67
N THR A 17 -1.70 34.18 15.70
CA THR A 17 -1.51 35.63 15.69
C THR A 17 -0.08 36.05 15.37
N LEU A 18 0.85 35.08 15.34
CA LEU A 18 2.23 35.27 14.91
C LEU A 18 2.34 35.36 13.38
N PRO A 19 3.46 35.92 12.85
CA PRO A 19 3.69 36.01 11.41
C PRO A 19 3.57 34.66 10.70
N GLU A 20 3.37 34.74 9.39
CA GLU A 20 3.34 33.61 8.48
C GLU A 20 4.60 32.74 8.65
N PRO A 21 4.46 31.40 8.76
CA PRO A 21 5.60 30.53 8.97
C PRO A 21 6.54 30.54 7.76
N ASP A 22 7.85 30.50 7.97
CA ASP A 22 8.83 30.39 6.87
C ASP A 22 8.71 29.06 6.10
N VAL A 23 8.13 28.05 6.75
CA VAL A 23 7.93 26.73 6.18
C VAL A 23 6.60 26.13 6.67
N MET A 24 5.84 25.57 5.74
CA MET A 24 4.69 24.73 6.05
C MET A 24 4.98 23.26 5.75
N VAL A 25 4.48 22.37 6.61
CA VAL A 25 4.56 20.92 6.42
C VAL A 25 3.16 20.33 6.46
N VAL A 26 2.75 19.70 5.36
CA VAL A 26 1.45 19.05 5.23
C VAL A 26 1.66 17.54 5.28
N VAL A 27 0.90 16.83 6.12
CA VAL A 27 1.01 15.38 6.27
C VAL A 27 -0.30 14.71 5.84
N THR A 28 -0.19 13.76 4.93
CA THR A 28 -1.31 12.97 4.40
C THR A 28 -1.15 11.51 4.79
N ALA A 29 -2.21 10.90 5.32
CA ALA A 29 -2.27 9.47 5.60
C ALA A 29 -3.26 8.78 4.66
N ILE A 30 -2.78 7.79 3.91
CA ILE A 30 -3.54 7.04 2.91
C ILE A 30 -3.70 5.61 3.40
N LYS A 31 -4.92 5.09 3.34
CA LYS A 31 -5.23 3.68 3.62
C LYS A 31 -5.91 3.05 2.40
N ILE A 32 -5.36 1.95 1.92
CA ILE A 32 -5.87 1.20 0.76
C ILE A 32 -6.17 -0.23 1.17
N LYS A 33 -7.30 -0.76 0.72
CA LYS A 33 -7.62 -2.19 0.83
C LYS A 33 -7.45 -2.84 -0.53
N ASN A 34 -6.45 -3.71 -0.64
CA ASN A 34 -6.12 -4.45 -1.85
C ASN A 34 -6.89 -5.77 -1.90
N TYR A 35 -7.32 -6.17 -3.08
CA TYR A 35 -7.96 -7.46 -3.33
C TYR A 35 -7.17 -8.22 -4.39
N GLN A 36 -6.92 -9.50 -4.14
CA GLN A 36 -6.29 -10.42 -5.08
C GLN A 36 -7.21 -11.61 -5.31
N VAL A 37 -7.49 -11.88 -6.58
CA VAL A 37 -8.31 -13.02 -7.01
C VAL A 37 -7.40 -14.07 -7.63
N TYR A 38 -7.37 -15.26 -7.03
CA TYR A 38 -6.70 -16.43 -7.57
C TYR A 38 -7.73 -17.31 -8.28
N GLY A 39 -7.57 -17.49 -9.59
CA GLY A 39 -8.30 -18.51 -10.35
C GLY A 39 -7.51 -19.82 -10.35
N GLY A 40 -8.18 -20.95 -10.13
CA GLY A 40 -7.57 -22.25 -10.35
C GLY A 40 -7.20 -22.42 -11.83
N TYR A 41 -5.91 -22.45 -12.15
CA TYR A 41 -5.46 -22.72 -13.52
C TYR A 41 -5.85 -24.16 -13.91
N PRO A 42 -6.48 -24.40 -15.08
CA PRO A 42 -6.80 -25.74 -15.53
C PRO A 42 -5.49 -26.46 -15.89
N TRP A 43 -4.98 -27.28 -14.98
CA TRP A 43 -3.82 -28.11 -15.25
C TRP A 43 -4.26 -29.21 -16.23
N TYR A 44 -3.67 -29.19 -17.42
CA TYR A 44 -3.93 -30.12 -18.52
C TYR A 44 -3.58 -31.57 -18.09
N PRO A 45 -4.50 -32.55 -18.13
CA PRO A 45 -4.19 -33.91 -17.73
C PRO A 45 -3.53 -34.64 -18.90
N TYR A 46 -2.20 -34.69 -18.91
CA TYR A 46 -1.47 -35.55 -19.84
C TYR A 46 -0.61 -36.59 -19.10
N TRP A 47 -1.24 -37.61 -18.54
CA TRP A 47 -0.70 -38.94 -18.19
C TRP A 47 -1.92 -39.85 -17.99
N GLY A 48 -2.20 -40.95 -18.67
CA GLY A 48 -1.49 -41.83 -19.59
C GLY A 48 -2.23 -43.18 -19.55
N TRP A 49 -2.10 -43.99 -20.60
CA TRP A 49 -2.53 -45.40 -20.72
C TRP A 49 -4.05 -45.61 -20.92
N GLY A 50 -4.53 -46.30 -21.96
CA GLY A 50 -3.89 -47.12 -22.97
C GLY A 50 -4.99 -47.62 -23.92
N TRP A 51 -4.57 -47.95 -25.14
CA TRP A 51 -5.40 -48.57 -26.17
C TRP A 51 -6.13 -49.82 -25.69
N GLY A 52 -7.38 -50.02 -26.12
CA GLY A 52 -8.09 -51.27 -25.84
C GLY A 52 -9.47 -51.36 -26.48
N TRP A 53 -9.52 -51.85 -27.70
CA TRP A 53 -10.72 -52.20 -28.43
C TRP A 53 -11.34 -53.46 -27.82
N TYR A 54 -12.59 -53.42 -27.32
CA TYR A 54 -13.47 -54.58 -27.34
C TYR A 54 -14.95 -54.21 -27.14
N LYS A 55 -15.77 -54.51 -28.15
CA LYS A 55 -17.22 -54.67 -27.97
C LYS A 55 -17.46 -55.99 -27.25
N SER A 56 -18.23 -56.02 -26.16
CA SER A 56 -19.15 -57.15 -25.89
C SER A 56 -20.08 -56.89 -24.71
N THR A 57 -21.38 -56.91 -25.03
CA THR A 57 -22.49 -57.59 -24.33
C THR A 57 -22.91 -57.19 -22.92
N ASN A 58 -24.15 -56.68 -22.85
CA ASN A 58 -25.20 -56.95 -21.86
C ASN A 58 -24.80 -56.97 -20.37
N TYR A 59 -25.02 -55.85 -19.69
CA TYR A 59 -25.46 -55.88 -18.30
C TYR A 59 -26.38 -54.70 -17.98
N TYR A 60 -27.57 -55.03 -17.51
CA TYR A 60 -28.61 -54.12 -17.04
C TYR A 60 -28.22 -53.47 -15.71
N GLY A 61 -28.49 -52.16 -15.57
CA GLY A 61 -28.86 -51.55 -14.29
C GLY A 61 -27.81 -50.70 -13.57
N TYR A 62 -27.90 -49.38 -13.73
CA TYR A 62 -27.99 -48.35 -12.66
C TYR A 62 -27.91 -46.94 -13.30
N PRO A 63 -28.89 -46.02 -13.10
CA PRO A 63 -28.73 -44.64 -13.55
C PRO A 63 -27.94 -43.86 -12.48
N GLY A 64 -26.65 -44.15 -12.39
CA GLY A 64 -25.73 -43.44 -11.51
C GLY A 64 -24.85 -42.49 -12.30
N TYR A 65 -24.76 -41.25 -11.80
CA TYR A 65 -23.77 -40.22 -12.13
C TYR A 65 -24.08 -39.34 -13.33
N GLY A 66 -24.77 -38.24 -13.02
CA GLY A 66 -24.80 -37.05 -13.88
C GLY A 66 -23.40 -36.48 -14.05
N TRP A 67 -23.15 -35.97 -15.25
CA TRP A 67 -21.91 -35.29 -15.61
C TRP A 67 -21.84 -33.94 -14.90
N GLY A 68 -21.19 -33.90 -13.74
CA GLY A 68 -20.85 -32.66 -13.04
C GLY A 68 -19.72 -31.95 -13.78
N TYR A 69 -19.99 -30.75 -14.29
CA TYR A 69 -18.96 -29.87 -14.83
C TYR A 69 -17.97 -29.51 -13.69
N PRO A 70 -16.65 -29.59 -13.88
CA PRO A 70 -15.71 -29.22 -12.84
C PRO A 70 -15.83 -27.72 -12.54
N TYR A 71 -16.33 -27.42 -11.35
CA TYR A 71 -16.33 -26.07 -10.78
C TYR A 71 -14.93 -25.79 -10.24
N TYR A 72 -14.25 -24.80 -10.83
CA TYR A 72 -12.96 -24.32 -10.34
C TYR A 72 -13.21 -23.18 -9.36
N PRO A 73 -12.97 -23.37 -8.05
CA PRO A 73 -13.19 -22.30 -7.09
C PRO A 73 -12.17 -21.18 -7.33
N SER A 74 -12.67 -19.95 -7.43
CA SER A 74 -11.86 -18.74 -7.35
C SER A 74 -11.72 -18.34 -5.89
N TYR A 75 -10.51 -18.03 -5.44
CA TYR A 75 -10.25 -17.55 -4.08
C TYR A 75 -9.98 -16.05 -4.12
N VAL A 76 -10.69 -15.28 -3.29
CA VAL A 76 -10.44 -13.85 -3.11
C VAL A 76 -9.74 -13.65 -1.78
N THR A 77 -8.56 -13.03 -1.80
CA THR A 77 -7.83 -12.59 -0.62
C THR A 77 -7.77 -11.07 -0.61
N SER A 78 -7.66 -10.46 0.57
CA SER A 78 -7.52 -9.01 0.69
C SER A 78 -6.56 -8.65 1.81
N TYR A 79 -5.83 -7.56 1.64
CA TYR A 79 -4.93 -7.00 2.66
C TYR A 79 -4.94 -5.47 2.61
N GLU A 80 -4.70 -4.83 3.75
CA GLU A 80 -4.64 -3.38 3.85
C GLU A 80 -3.19 -2.89 3.79
N THR A 81 -2.98 -1.78 3.10
CA THR A 81 -1.71 -1.04 3.09
C THR A 81 -1.97 0.38 3.54
N GLY A 82 -1.03 0.95 4.26
CA GLY A 82 -1.05 2.36 4.63
C GLY A 82 0.20 3.05 4.14
N THR A 83 0.05 4.30 3.74
CA THR A 83 1.16 5.17 3.36
C THR A 83 0.99 6.50 4.08
N VAL A 84 2.09 7.02 4.63
CA VAL A 84 2.16 8.39 5.13
C VAL A 84 3.05 9.17 4.19
N VAL A 85 2.55 10.28 3.67
CA VAL A 85 3.29 11.22 2.82
C VAL A 85 3.30 12.57 3.51
N TRP A 86 4.37 13.33 3.34
CA TRP A 86 4.40 14.73 3.73
C TRP A 86 5.13 15.55 2.69
N ASP A 87 4.70 16.80 2.58
CA ASP A 87 5.29 17.82 1.73
C ASP A 87 5.65 19.02 2.59
N MET A 88 6.83 19.58 2.34
CA MET A 88 7.36 20.76 2.97
C MET A 88 7.61 21.82 1.91
N PHE A 89 7.12 23.03 2.13
CA PHE A 89 7.23 24.15 1.19
C PHE A 89 7.31 25.48 1.95
N ASP A 90 7.83 26.49 1.27
CA ASP A 90 7.79 27.89 1.70
C ASP A 90 6.45 28.50 1.21
N PRO A 91 5.57 28.99 2.11
CA PRO A 91 4.29 29.57 1.70
C PRO A 91 4.43 30.85 0.87
N ASP A 92 5.56 31.56 0.95
CA ASP A 92 5.83 32.76 0.15
C ASP A 92 6.39 32.41 -1.25
N ASN A 93 6.86 31.18 -1.46
CA ASN A 93 7.37 30.69 -2.75
C ASN A 93 6.28 29.94 -3.54
N VAL A 94 5.28 30.69 -3.99
CA VAL A 94 4.15 30.17 -4.78
C VAL A 94 3.95 30.99 -6.05
N ASP A 95 3.44 30.34 -7.10
CA ASP A 95 2.94 31.01 -8.29
C ASP A 95 1.42 31.10 -8.17
N GLU A 96 0.91 32.26 -7.73
CA GLU A 96 -0.52 32.48 -7.56
C GLU A 96 -1.29 32.55 -8.89
N GLU A 97 -0.64 32.97 -9.98
CA GLU A 97 -1.29 33.10 -11.29
C GLU A 97 -1.56 31.72 -11.90
N GLU A 98 -0.61 30.79 -11.75
CA GLU A 98 -0.69 29.42 -12.26
C GLU A 98 -1.18 28.41 -11.21
N GLU A 99 -1.52 28.86 -10.00
CA GLU A 99 -1.94 28.03 -8.85
C GLU A 99 -0.93 26.91 -8.47
N ILE A 100 0.37 27.24 -8.49
CA ILE A 100 1.47 26.29 -8.21
C ILE A 100 2.08 26.56 -6.83
N ILE A 101 2.22 25.51 -6.02
CA ILE A 101 3.04 25.51 -4.81
C ILE A 101 4.32 24.73 -5.09
N TYR A 102 5.49 25.35 -4.89
CA TYR A 102 6.77 24.68 -5.06
C TYR A 102 7.14 23.90 -3.80
N VAL A 103 7.19 22.56 -3.92
CA VAL A 103 7.53 21.67 -2.80
C VAL A 103 9.05 21.46 -2.75
N GLU A 104 9.64 21.85 -1.62
CA GLU A 104 11.08 21.75 -1.36
C GLU A 104 11.48 20.35 -0.87
N TRP A 105 10.59 19.68 -0.14
CA TRP A 105 10.84 18.33 0.35
C TRP A 105 9.58 17.49 0.49
N THR A 106 9.54 16.40 -0.28
CA THR A 106 8.55 15.33 -0.12
C THR A 106 9.21 14.13 0.53
N GLY A 107 8.55 13.58 1.56
CA GLY A 107 8.90 12.28 2.10
C GLY A 107 7.69 11.36 2.20
N ALA A 108 7.94 10.06 2.09
CA ALA A 108 6.88 9.06 2.17
C ALA A 108 7.36 7.77 2.83
N ILE A 109 6.46 7.15 3.58
CA ILE A 109 6.65 5.84 4.19
C ILE A 109 5.50 4.95 3.74
N ASN A 110 5.84 3.91 2.98
CA ASN A 110 4.88 2.94 2.46
C ASN A 110 4.80 1.71 3.37
N GLY A 111 3.64 1.07 3.44
CA GLY A 111 3.46 -0.19 4.17
C GLY A 111 3.44 -0.03 5.68
N VAL A 112 2.95 1.09 6.19
CA VAL A 112 3.02 1.40 7.64
C VAL A 112 2.11 0.53 8.50
N LEU A 113 1.02 -0.01 7.95
CA LEU A 113 0.05 -0.80 8.73
C LEU A 113 0.67 -2.12 9.20
N GLY A 114 0.74 -2.28 10.52
CA GLY A 114 1.12 -3.52 11.19
C GLY A 114 -0.08 -4.30 11.72
N SER A 115 0.19 -5.39 12.44
CA SER A 115 -0.84 -6.23 13.08
C SER A 115 -1.40 -5.61 14.37
N SER A 116 -0.82 -4.51 14.85
CA SER A 116 -1.28 -3.75 16.01
C SER A 116 -1.04 -2.24 15.84
N VAL A 117 -1.70 -1.44 16.68
CA VAL A 117 -1.49 0.03 16.75
C VAL A 117 -0.02 0.34 17.04
N SER A 118 0.56 -0.25 18.09
CA SER A 118 1.96 -0.05 18.46
C SER A 118 2.93 -0.33 17.30
N SER A 119 2.78 -1.47 16.62
CA SER A 119 3.64 -1.80 15.47
C SER A 119 3.49 -0.82 14.30
N THR A 120 2.32 -0.19 14.16
CA THR A 120 2.08 0.83 13.12
C THR A 120 2.75 2.15 13.51
N GLU A 121 2.61 2.57 14.78
CA GLU A 121 3.27 3.76 15.32
C GLU A 121 4.79 3.66 15.25
N ASP A 122 5.36 2.50 15.58
CA ASP A 122 6.81 2.25 15.51
C ASP A 122 7.32 2.37 14.06
N ARG A 123 6.59 1.82 13.09
CA ARG A 123 6.94 1.90 11.67
C ARG A 123 6.90 3.33 11.15
N ILE A 124 5.85 4.08 11.51
CA ILE A 124 5.72 5.50 11.14
C ILE A 124 6.87 6.29 11.77
N THR A 125 7.09 6.13 13.08
CA THR A 125 8.11 6.89 13.81
C THR A 125 9.52 6.59 13.28
N THR A 126 9.85 5.31 13.10
CA THR A 126 11.14 4.90 12.55
C THR A 126 11.32 5.39 11.12
N GLY A 127 10.29 5.29 10.28
CA GLY A 127 10.33 5.78 8.90
C GLY A 127 10.52 7.29 8.82
N ILE A 128 9.84 8.07 9.68
CA ILE A 128 10.02 9.52 9.74
C ILE A 128 11.46 9.85 10.13
N ASN A 129 11.97 9.25 11.21
CA ASN A 129 13.35 9.49 11.66
C ASN A 129 14.35 9.16 10.55
N GLN A 130 14.16 8.04 9.86
CA GLN A 130 15.01 7.60 8.78
C GLN A 130 14.95 8.51 7.55
N ALA A 131 13.83 9.17 7.29
CA ALA A 131 13.73 10.18 6.23
C ALA A 131 14.55 11.43 6.58
N PHE A 132 14.50 11.91 7.82
CA PHE A 132 15.35 13.03 8.27
C PHE A 132 16.84 12.68 8.19
N VAL A 133 17.24 11.46 8.59
CA VAL A 133 18.63 11.00 8.47
C VAL A 133 19.12 11.04 7.01
N GLN A 134 18.25 10.70 6.06
CA GLN A 134 18.57 10.73 4.62
C GLN A 134 18.52 12.12 4.01
N SER A 135 17.91 13.08 4.70
CA SER A 135 17.78 14.47 4.26
C SER A 135 18.55 15.41 5.19
N PRO A 136 19.91 15.34 5.21
CA PRO A 136 20.72 16.20 6.06
C PRO A 136 20.63 17.69 5.68
N TYR A 137 20.20 18.00 4.47
CA TYR A 137 20.00 19.36 3.95
C TYR A 137 18.75 20.05 4.53
N ILE A 138 17.85 19.33 5.20
CA ILE A 138 16.70 19.92 5.90
C ILE A 138 17.18 20.43 7.26
N GLN A 139 17.63 21.68 7.28
CA GLN A 139 18.11 22.44 8.44
C GLN A 139 17.68 23.90 8.29
N SER A 140 17.37 24.58 9.39
CA SER A 140 17.27 26.03 9.40
C SER A 140 18.67 26.64 9.22
N GLU A 141 18.77 27.79 8.55
CA GLU A 141 20.03 28.54 8.41
C GLU A 141 20.50 29.19 9.72
#